data_AF-A0A2P4QXT6-F1
#
_entry.id   AF-A0A2P4QXT6-F1
#
_cell.length_a   1.000
_cell.length_b   1.000
_cell.length_c   1.000
_cell.angle_alpha   90.00
_cell.angle_beta   90.00
_cell.angle_gamma   90.00
#
_symmetry.space_group_name_H-M   'P 1'
#
loop_
_entity.id
_entity.type
_entity.pdbx_description
1 polymer ?
#
loop_
_entity_poly.entity_id
_entity_poly.type
_entity_poly.pdbx_seq_one_letter_code
_entity_poly.pdbx_strand_id
1 'polypeptide(L)' 'PFMAPEILRGKSYTPASDIYSFSMIMWEFTSGVPPFNNKAHDIHLSISICKGERPE' A
#
# COMPACT_ATOMS: atom_id res chain seq x y z
N PRO A 1 -1.98 3.53 -1.61
CA PRO A 1 -1.35 2.97 -0.38
C PRO A 1 -1.91 1.61 0.05
N PHE A 2 -3.23 1.51 0.28
CA PHE A 2 -3.86 0.31 0.88
C PHE A 2 -4.00 -0.87 -0.08
N MET A 3 -4.03 -0.63 -1.38
CA MET A 3 -4.14 -1.70 -2.36
C MET A 3 -2.82 -2.48 -2.47
N ALA A 4 -2.92 -3.81 -2.38
CA ALA A 4 -1.75 -4.69 -2.41
C ALA A 4 -1.04 -4.68 -3.78
N PRO A 5 0.29 -4.90 -3.81
CA PRO A 5 1.07 -4.90 -5.05
C PRO A 5 0.57 -5.84 -6.13
N GLU A 6 0.05 -7.01 -5.76
CA GLU A 6 -0.51 -7.99 -6.70
C GLU A 6 -1.80 -7.48 -7.36
N ILE A 7 -2.65 -6.77 -6.62
CA ILE A 7 -3.87 -6.15 -7.16
C ILE A 7 -3.51 -5.01 -8.11
N LEU A 8 -2.54 -4.16 -7.73
CA LEU A 8 -2.03 -3.09 -8.58
C LEU A 8 -1.41 -3.60 -9.90
N ARG A 9 -0.92 -4.85 -9.90
CA ARG A 9 -0.41 -5.55 -11.09
C ARG A 9 -1.49 -6.27 -11.90
N GLY A 10 -2.76 -6.14 -11.52
CA GLY A 10 -3.87 -6.81 -12.18
C GLY A 10 -3.93 -8.32 -11.93
N LYS A 11 -3.26 -8.82 -10.89
CA LYS A 11 -3.42 -10.22 -10.46
C LYS A 11 -4.72 -10.39 -9.68
N SER A 12 -5.19 -11.63 -9.62
CA SER A 12 -6.35 -11.99 -8.81
C SER A 12 -6.15 -11.66 -7.35
N TYR A 13 -7.23 -11.22 -6.73
CA TYR A 13 -7.27 -11.00 -5.30
C TYR A 13 -7.09 -12.29 -4.52
N THR A 14 -6.38 -12.18 -3.39
CA THR A 14 -6.11 -13.30 -2.47
C THR A 14 -6.22 -12.81 -1.03
N PRO A 15 -6.31 -13.71 -0.03
CA PRO A 15 -6.25 -13.32 1.38
C PRO A 15 -4.99 -12.52 1.76
N ALA A 16 -3.88 -12.66 1.02
CA ALA A 16 -2.68 -11.86 1.24
C ALA A 16 -2.91 -10.36 0.94
N SER A 17 -3.84 -10.05 0.04
CA SER A 17 -4.20 -8.67 -0.32
C SER A 17 -4.92 -7.96 0.84
N ASP A 18 -5.76 -8.68 1.59
CA ASP A 18 -6.36 -8.17 2.83
C ASP A 18 -5.32 -7.95 3.91
N ILE A 19 -4.40 -8.91 4.10
CA ILE A 19 -3.33 -8.79 5.09
C ILE A 19 -2.48 -7.56 4.81
N TYR A 20 -2.16 -7.31 3.54
CA TYR A 20 -1.46 -6.10 3.13
C TYR A 20 -2.28 -4.84 3.48
N SER A 21 -3.56 -4.81 3.12
CA SER A 21 -4.43 -3.65 3.37
C SER A 21 -4.55 -3.37 4.87
N PHE A 22 -4.74 -4.42 5.68
CA PHE A 22 -4.75 -4.36 7.13
C PHE A 22 -3.42 -3.85 7.69
N SER A 23 -2.28 -4.27 7.13
CA SER A 23 -0.96 -3.77 7.55
C SER A 23 -0.80 -2.27 7.35
N MET A 24 -1.36 -1.71 6.27
CA MET A 24 -1.34 -0.27 6.02
C MET A 24 -2.24 0.50 7.00
N ILE A 25 -3.40 -0.07 7.37
CA ILE A 25 -4.27 0.49 8.41
C ILE A 25 -3.56 0.46 9.77
N MET A 26 -2.94 -0.66 10.14
CA MET A 26 -2.17 -0.76 11.38
C MET A 26 -1.02 0.23 11.42
N TRP A 27 -0.32 0.40 10.29
CA TRP A 27 0.75 1.38 10.17
C TRP A 27 0.23 2.82 10.38
N GLU A 28 -0.90 3.18 9.76
CA GLU A 28 -1.56 4.48 9.96
C GLU A 28 -1.95 4.70 11.43
N PHE A 29 -2.52 3.67 12.07
CA PHE A 29 -2.90 3.72 13.47
C PHE A 29 -1.69 3.94 14.40
N THR A 30 -0.57 3.27 14.13
CA THR A 30 0.63 3.39 14.97
C THR A 30 1.42 4.66 14.73
N SER A 31 1.46 5.15 13.49
CA SER A 31 2.22 6.35 13.10
C SER A 31 1.43 7.64 13.34
N GLY A 32 0.09 7.56 13.38
CA GLY A 32 -0.80 8.71 13.46
C GLY A 32 -0.86 9.53 12.17
N VAL A 33 -0.27 9.05 11.08
CA VAL A 33 -0.25 9.73 9.77
C VAL A 33 -0.65 8.77 8.65
N PRO A 34 -1.25 9.26 7.55
CA PRO A 34 -1.59 8.39 6.42
C PRO A 34 -0.34 7.77 5.76
N PRO A 35 -0.41 6.52 5.27
CA PRO A 35 0.70 5.88 4.59
C PRO A 35 1.04 6.62 3.29
N PHE A 36 2.33 6.98 3.16
CA PHE A 36 2.84 7.83 2.07
C PHE A 36 2.26 9.26 2.04
N ASN A 37 1.96 9.85 3.21
CA ASN A 37 1.39 11.21 3.34
C ASN A 37 2.18 12.31 2.61
N ASN A 38 3.47 12.09 2.32
CA ASN A 38 4.34 13.03 1.61
C ASN A 38 4.36 12.83 0.08
N LYS A 39 3.56 11.92 -0.49
CA LYS A 39 3.54 11.60 -1.92
C LYS A 39 2.16 11.73 -2.53
N ALA A 40 2.11 12.10 -3.81
CA ALA A 40 0.87 12.06 -4.58
C ALA A 40 0.40 10.59 -4.74
N HIS A 41 -0.91 10.36 -4.59
CA HIS A 41 -1.52 9.04 -4.77
C HIS A 41 -1.83 8.76 -6.24
N ASP A 42 -0.77 8.72 -7.06
CA ASP A 42 -0.84 8.53 -8.50
C ASP A 42 -0.19 7.20 -8.95
N ILE A 43 -0.07 7.02 -10.27
CA ILE A 43 0.54 5.82 -10.86
C ILE A 43 2.01 5.64 -10.47
N HIS A 44 2.75 6.72 -10.20
CA HIS A 44 4.15 6.62 -9.80
C HIS A 44 4.27 5.99 -8.41
N LEU A 45 3.37 6.35 -7.49
CA LEU A 45 3.30 5.69 -6.19
C LEU A 45 2.92 4.22 -6.33
N SER A 46 1.94 3.87 -7.17
CA SER A 46 1.57 2.47 -7.42
C SER A 46 2.74 1.64 -7.96
N ILE A 47 3.53 2.19 -8.88
CA ILE A 47 4.73 1.52 -9.40
C ILE A 47 5.77 1.32 -8.30
N SER A 48 5.95 2.30 -7.42
CA SER A 48 6.94 2.24 -6.33
C SER A 48 6.56 1.21 -5.27
N ILE A 49 5.27 1.14 -4.89
CA ILE A 49 4.72 0.07 -4.05
C ILE A 49 4.95 -1.31 -4.69
N CYS A 50 4.71 -1.44 -6.00
CA CYS A 50 5.01 -2.68 -6.73
C CYS A 50 6.50 -3.05 -6.67
N LYS A 51 7.41 -2.07 -6.65
CA LYS A 51 8.86 -2.27 -6.48
C LYS A 51 9.29 -2.56 -5.04
N GLY A 52 8.35 -2.57 -4.09
CA GLY A 52 8.61 -2.91 -2.69
C GLY A 52 8.78 -1.72 -1.77
N GLU A 53 8.53 -0.49 -2.23
CA GLU A 53 8.53 0.68 -1.37
C GLU A 53 7.46 0.58 -0.26
N ARG A 54 7.80 1.04 0.94
CA ARG A 54 6.93 1.05 2.13
C ARG A 54 6.92 2.45 2.76
N PRO A 55 5.87 2.80 3.53
CA PRO A 55 5.83 4.04 4.31
C PRO A 55 6.98 4.12 5.35
N GLU A 56 7.42 5.35 5.68
CA GLU A 56 8.55 5.64 6.59
C GLU A 56 8.20 5.63 8.08
#